data_AF-A0A6G4X064-F1
#
_entry.id   AF-A0A6G4X064-F1
#
_cell.length_a   1.000
_cell.length_b   1.000
_cell.length_c   1.000
_cell.angle_alpha   90.00
_cell.angle_beta   90.00
_cell.angle_gamma   90.00
#
_symmetry.space_group_name_H-M   'P 1'
#
loop_
_entity.id
_entity.type
_entity.pdbx_description
1 polymer ?
#
loop_
_entity_poly.entity_id
_entity_poly.type
_entity_poly.pdbx_seq_one_letter_code
_entity_poly.pdbx_strand_id
1 'polypeptide(L)'
;MNHVMHIRTGEAAVTLTSPHPQVTDWATRYFGPWWRAAPGRAEHGAVLNVHIDPEMYRAFSDEVMAQSHTESEYAKARTFTTDPTAGTVTAVAPSDSLAYRVGNDAQRLTVVGTDILPACLAAARIAREAVWGQLLRAGWTLMHASAVATEEERALLAFGNKGAGKSTTALLLARRGGMALLANDRIFARADPDRTTVRILPWPAAAALGLGLLDALGLYDVVREHLDAGEQLHPTQHQRVTEALTTNRRTPLYEDSGRELKTQLFPDQFPTWFGIPLATQATAGALLFPHTEPGATPAAVGTERMPAEADYFT
;
A
#
# COMPACT_ATOMS: atom_id res chain seq x y z
N MET A 1 12.95 -23.28 -11.83
CA MET A 1 13.14 -22.07 -12.67
C MET A 1 12.55 -20.90 -11.90
N ASN A 2 13.24 -19.76 -11.81
CA ASN A 2 12.70 -18.61 -11.08
C ASN A 2 11.79 -17.78 -11.97
N HIS A 3 10.65 -17.39 -11.43
CA HIS A 3 9.77 -16.36 -11.96
C HIS A 3 10.32 -14.99 -11.56
N VAL A 4 10.30 -14.04 -12.50
CA VAL A 4 10.90 -12.72 -12.33
C VAL A 4 9.89 -11.65 -12.71
N MET A 5 9.73 -10.66 -11.84
CA MET A 5 8.81 -9.54 -11.96
C MET A 5 9.55 -8.23 -11.75
N HIS A 6 9.36 -7.27 -12.66
CA HIS A 6 9.87 -5.91 -12.54
C HIS A 6 8.78 -4.98 -12.09
N ILE A 7 9.00 -4.34 -10.94
CA ILE A 7 8.08 -3.38 -10.35
C ILE A 7 8.73 -1.99 -10.48
N ARG A 8 8.05 -1.06 -11.15
CA ARG A 8 8.61 0.26 -11.49
C ARG A 8 7.61 1.39 -11.31
N THR A 9 8.11 2.51 -10.82
CA THR A 9 7.39 3.79 -10.76
C THR A 9 8.38 4.95 -10.82
N GLY A 10 8.10 5.97 -11.63
CA GLY A 10 9.07 7.04 -11.90
C GLY A 10 10.44 6.48 -12.33
N GLU A 11 11.49 6.90 -11.62
CA GLU A 11 12.87 6.44 -11.84
C GLU A 11 13.26 5.24 -10.97
N ALA A 12 12.38 4.77 -10.08
CA ALA A 12 12.66 3.68 -9.14
C ALA A 12 12.20 2.32 -9.67
N ALA A 13 12.95 1.29 -9.33
CA ALA A 13 12.67 -0.08 -9.74
C ALA A 13 13.09 -1.10 -8.67
N VAL A 14 12.36 -2.20 -8.58
CA VAL A 14 12.78 -3.39 -7.83
C VAL A 14 12.46 -4.64 -8.64
N THR A 15 13.42 -5.56 -8.71
CA THR A 15 13.22 -6.88 -9.30
C THR A 15 12.78 -7.84 -8.21
N LEU A 16 11.58 -8.41 -8.31
CA LEU A 16 11.14 -9.51 -7.47
C LEU A 16 11.43 -10.84 -8.18
N THR A 17 12.02 -11.79 -7.47
CA THR A 17 12.26 -13.15 -7.99
C THR A 17 11.78 -14.20 -7.01
N SER A 18 11.14 -15.25 -7.51
CA SER A 18 10.71 -16.38 -6.70
C SER A 18 10.66 -17.68 -7.52
N PRO A 19 10.96 -18.85 -6.94
CA PRO A 19 10.65 -20.13 -7.58
C PRO A 19 9.12 -20.40 -7.64
N HIS A 20 8.30 -19.60 -6.94
CA HIS A 20 6.85 -19.79 -6.84
C HIS A 20 6.10 -18.74 -7.68
N PRO A 21 5.35 -19.12 -8.73
CA PRO A 21 4.66 -18.17 -9.61
C PRO A 21 3.59 -17.34 -8.89
N GLN A 22 2.97 -17.92 -7.86
CA GLN A 22 1.96 -17.24 -7.03
C GLN A 22 2.49 -15.93 -6.42
N VAL A 23 3.80 -15.82 -6.17
CA VAL A 23 4.41 -14.58 -5.65
C VAL A 23 4.43 -13.50 -6.74
N THR A 24 4.79 -13.84 -7.98
CA THR A 24 4.81 -12.88 -9.09
C THR A 24 3.39 -12.51 -9.55
N ASP A 25 2.45 -13.45 -9.49
CA ASP A 25 1.03 -13.19 -9.77
C ASP A 25 0.45 -12.23 -8.73
N TRP A 26 0.76 -12.46 -7.46
CA TRP A 26 0.41 -11.56 -6.37
C TRP A 26 0.98 -10.15 -6.58
N ALA A 27 2.26 -10.05 -6.92
CA ALA A 27 2.90 -8.76 -7.18
C ALA A 27 2.25 -8.03 -8.36
N THR A 28 1.87 -8.74 -9.42
CA THR A 28 1.15 -8.17 -10.56
C THR A 28 -0.18 -7.56 -10.12
N ARG A 29 -0.98 -8.32 -9.35
CA ARG A 29 -2.27 -7.86 -8.85
C ARG A 29 -2.14 -6.67 -7.89
N TYR A 30 -1.14 -6.72 -7.00
CA TYR A 30 -0.96 -5.70 -5.96
C TYR A 30 -0.38 -4.40 -6.48
N PHE A 31 0.64 -4.47 -7.34
CA PHE A 31 1.37 -3.31 -7.84
C PHE A 31 0.85 -2.81 -9.19
N GLY A 32 0.51 -3.72 -10.09
CA GLY A 32 0.14 -3.44 -11.49
C GLY A 32 -0.86 -2.29 -11.71
N PRO A 33 -1.89 -2.12 -10.86
CA PRO A 33 -2.88 -1.06 -11.05
C PRO A 33 -2.32 0.37 -10.89
N TRP A 34 -1.21 0.56 -10.15
CA TRP A 34 -0.62 1.88 -9.91
C TRP A 34 0.84 1.99 -10.34
N TRP A 35 1.59 0.90 -10.23
CA TRP A 35 2.98 0.79 -10.65
C TRP A 35 3.07 -0.21 -11.78
N ARG A 36 4.04 -0.03 -12.67
CA ARG A 36 4.27 -1.01 -13.73
C ARG A 36 4.86 -2.28 -13.10
N ALA A 37 4.07 -3.35 -13.07
CA ALA A 37 4.50 -4.70 -12.69
C ALA A 37 4.45 -5.60 -13.93
N ALA A 38 5.61 -5.96 -14.49
CA ALA A 38 5.68 -6.79 -15.69
C ALA A 38 6.75 -7.90 -15.58
N PRO A 39 6.51 -9.09 -16.18
CA PRO A 39 7.52 -10.12 -16.28
C PRO A 39 8.79 -9.60 -16.97
N GLY A 40 9.96 -10.12 -16.59
CA GLY A 40 11.20 -9.82 -17.32
C GLY A 40 12.39 -10.66 -16.89
N ARG A 41 13.61 -10.13 -17.08
CA ARG A 41 14.87 -10.80 -16.71
C ARG A 41 15.51 -10.10 -15.51
N ALA A 42 16.23 -10.80 -14.65
CA ALA A 42 16.88 -10.15 -13.52
C ALA A 42 17.76 -8.96 -14.00
N GLU A 43 17.46 -7.75 -13.52
CA GLU A 43 18.18 -6.52 -13.86
C GLU A 43 19.19 -6.15 -12.75
N HIS A 44 20.02 -5.14 -13.02
CA HIS A 44 20.89 -4.54 -12.01
C HIS A 44 20.09 -3.58 -11.12
N GLY A 45 20.41 -3.53 -9.82
CA GLY A 45 19.71 -2.72 -8.82
C GLY A 45 19.09 -3.57 -7.71
N ALA A 46 18.03 -3.04 -7.08
CA ALA A 46 17.39 -3.70 -5.95
C ALA A 46 16.70 -5.01 -6.40
N VAL A 47 17.07 -6.13 -5.78
CA VAL A 47 16.54 -7.47 -6.00
C VAL A 47 15.96 -8.00 -4.70
N LEU A 48 14.71 -8.47 -4.77
CA LEU A 48 13.99 -9.11 -3.69
C LEU A 48 13.75 -10.59 -4.05
N ASN A 49 14.46 -11.48 -3.37
CA ASN A 49 14.25 -12.91 -3.48
C ASN A 49 13.17 -13.34 -2.49
N VAL A 50 12.17 -14.10 -2.94
CA VAL A 50 11.09 -14.58 -2.09
C VAL A 50 11.01 -16.10 -2.17
N HIS A 51 11.13 -16.76 -1.02
CA HIS A 51 11.11 -18.21 -0.89
C HIS A 51 9.98 -18.66 0.03
N ILE A 52 9.25 -19.69 -0.40
CA ILE A 52 8.39 -20.47 0.50
C ILE A 52 9.17 -21.75 0.80
N ASP A 53 9.83 -21.77 1.95
CA ASP A 53 10.81 -22.77 2.32
C ASP A 53 10.91 -22.91 3.86
N PRO A 54 10.19 -23.87 4.45
CA PRO A 54 10.20 -24.11 5.89
C PRO A 54 11.56 -24.54 6.46
N GLU A 55 12.45 -25.12 5.66
CA GLU A 55 13.79 -25.52 6.10
C GLU A 55 14.72 -24.31 6.15
N MET A 56 14.69 -23.46 5.12
CA MET A 56 15.42 -22.20 5.10
C MET A 56 14.95 -21.25 6.21
N TYR A 57 13.63 -21.18 6.45
CA TYR A 57 13.09 -20.44 7.59
C TYR A 57 13.66 -20.94 8.92
N ARG A 58 13.65 -22.26 9.16
CA ARG A 58 14.22 -22.88 10.37
C ARG A 58 15.70 -22.53 10.53
N ALA A 59 16.48 -22.65 9.45
CA ALA A 59 17.90 -22.30 9.48
C ALA A 59 18.12 -20.83 9.87
N PHE A 60 17.33 -19.89 9.35
CA PHE A 60 17.44 -18.48 9.72
C PHE A 60 17.01 -18.22 11.16
N SER A 61 15.96 -18.90 11.63
CA SER A 61 15.52 -18.82 13.02
C SER A 61 16.59 -19.35 13.97
N ASP A 62 17.16 -20.52 13.69
CA ASP A 62 18.22 -21.13 14.51
C ASP A 62 19.46 -20.24 14.55
N GLU A 63 19.84 -19.63 13.41
CA GLU A 63 20.95 -18.67 13.34
C GLU A 63 20.72 -17.44 14.23
N VAL A 64 19.54 -16.80 14.15
CA VAL A 64 19.23 -15.61 14.96
C VAL A 64 19.18 -15.97 16.44
N MET A 65 18.58 -17.10 16.79
CA MET A 65 18.44 -17.54 18.19
C MET A 65 19.74 -18.04 18.81
N ALA A 66 20.70 -18.50 18.00
CA ALA A 66 22.02 -18.92 18.46
C ALA A 66 23.00 -17.77 18.73
N GLN A 67 22.66 -16.54 18.31
CA GLN A 67 23.50 -15.35 18.43
C GLN A 67 22.86 -14.28 19.31
N SER A 68 23.65 -13.27 19.70
CA SER A 68 23.10 -12.05 20.29
C SER A 68 22.17 -11.36 19.29
N HIS A 69 20.95 -11.09 19.73
CA HIS A 69 19.91 -10.49 18.91
C HIS A 69 19.18 -9.38 19.67
N THR A 70 18.57 -8.47 18.92
CA THR A 70 17.67 -7.45 19.45
C THR A 70 16.22 -7.81 19.14
N GLU A 71 15.35 -7.62 20.12
CA GLU A 71 13.90 -7.75 19.95
C GLU A 71 13.30 -6.39 19.60
N SER A 72 12.40 -6.38 18.61
CA SER A 72 11.65 -5.20 18.18
C SER A 72 10.27 -5.61 17.67
N GLU A 73 9.39 -4.63 17.44
CA GLU A 73 8.15 -4.87 16.68
C GLU A 73 8.34 -4.40 15.23
N TYR A 74 8.15 -5.31 14.28
CA TYR A 74 8.10 -4.98 12.87
C TYR A 74 6.80 -5.48 12.28
N ALA A 75 6.06 -4.58 11.63
CA ALA A 75 4.78 -4.90 11.02
C ALA A 75 3.74 -5.53 11.97
N LYS A 76 3.75 -5.11 13.25
CA LYS A 76 2.91 -5.66 14.34
C LYS A 76 3.25 -7.09 14.77
N ALA A 77 4.39 -7.60 14.33
CA ALA A 77 4.92 -8.89 14.75
C ALA A 77 6.22 -8.68 15.54
N ARG A 78 6.34 -9.41 16.64
CA ARG A 78 7.59 -9.48 17.40
C ARG A 78 8.67 -10.07 16.50
N THR A 79 9.75 -9.32 16.32
CA THR A 79 10.82 -9.60 15.37
C THR A 79 12.18 -9.55 16.06
N PHE A 80 12.95 -10.63 15.92
CA PHE A 80 14.30 -10.77 16.45
C PHE A 80 15.30 -10.54 15.32
N THR A 81 16.32 -9.70 15.55
CA THR A 81 17.28 -9.30 14.51
C THR A 81 18.70 -9.49 15.02
N THR A 82 19.58 -10.05 14.19
CA THR A 82 21.02 -10.14 14.50
C THR A 82 21.68 -8.76 14.57
N ASP A 83 22.83 -8.66 15.22
CA ASP A 83 23.61 -7.42 15.27
C ASP A 83 23.96 -6.92 13.85
N PRO A 84 23.56 -5.68 13.47
CA PRO A 84 23.85 -5.12 12.16
C PRO A 84 25.34 -4.96 11.83
N THR A 85 26.22 -4.93 12.83
CA THR A 85 27.66 -4.75 12.65
C THR A 85 28.34 -5.99 12.02
N ALA A 86 27.65 -7.13 11.96
CA ALA A 86 28.13 -8.38 11.37
C ALA A 86 28.10 -8.40 9.82
N GLY A 87 27.64 -7.33 9.16
CA GLY A 87 27.59 -7.20 7.70
C GLY A 87 26.46 -7.97 7.01
N THR A 88 25.86 -8.95 7.67
CA THR A 88 24.59 -9.55 7.26
C THR A 88 23.58 -9.38 8.38
N VAL A 89 22.42 -8.83 8.04
CA VAL A 89 21.30 -8.72 8.97
C VAL A 89 20.31 -9.82 8.64
N THR A 90 20.09 -10.73 9.59
CA THR A 90 19.00 -11.72 9.54
C THR A 90 17.96 -11.31 10.59
N ALA A 91 16.70 -11.28 10.20
CA ALA A 91 15.59 -11.04 11.11
C ALA A 91 14.54 -12.15 11.01
N VAL A 92 13.92 -12.53 12.12
CA VAL A 92 12.84 -13.52 12.16
C VAL A 92 11.64 -13.01 12.95
N ALA A 93 10.45 -13.22 12.42
CA ALA A 93 9.16 -12.92 13.02
C ALA A 93 8.39 -14.23 13.25
N PRO A 94 8.54 -14.88 14.42
CA PRO A 94 8.03 -16.23 14.61
C PRO A 94 6.51 -16.38 14.54
N SER A 95 5.76 -15.36 14.96
CA SER A 95 4.28 -15.38 14.89
C SER A 95 3.76 -15.47 13.46
N ASP A 96 4.52 -14.93 12.51
CA ASP A 96 4.14 -14.84 11.11
C ASP A 96 4.85 -15.91 10.27
N SER A 97 5.73 -16.70 10.90
CA SER A 97 6.62 -17.67 10.25
C SER A 97 7.38 -17.06 9.07
N LEU A 98 7.94 -15.86 9.30
CA LEU A 98 8.70 -15.08 8.32
C LEU A 98 10.13 -14.85 8.79
N ALA A 99 11.06 -14.89 7.83
CA ALA A 99 12.43 -14.49 8.01
C ALA A 99 12.87 -13.54 6.88
N TYR A 100 13.80 -12.66 7.20
CA TYR A 100 14.36 -11.65 6.32
C TYR A 100 15.87 -11.74 6.36
N ARG A 101 16.53 -11.52 5.23
CA ARG A 101 17.99 -11.38 5.18
C ARG A 101 18.39 -10.30 4.21
N VAL A 102 19.30 -9.42 4.65
CA VAL A 102 20.01 -8.48 3.77
C VAL A 102 21.51 -8.68 4.00
N GLY A 103 22.24 -8.90 2.90
CA GLY A 103 23.70 -9.04 2.95
C GLY A 103 24.42 -7.69 2.84
N ASN A 104 25.75 -7.73 2.75
CA ASN A 104 26.60 -6.56 2.56
C ASN A 104 26.24 -5.74 1.30
N ASP A 105 25.75 -6.42 0.26
CA ASP A 105 25.11 -5.76 -0.88
C ASP A 105 23.65 -5.48 -0.53
N ALA A 106 23.39 -4.30 0.04
CA ALA A 106 22.06 -3.86 0.44
C ALA A 106 21.04 -3.79 -0.72
N GLN A 107 21.48 -4.02 -1.97
CA GLN A 107 20.59 -4.20 -3.11
C GLN A 107 19.94 -5.59 -3.14
N ARG A 108 20.37 -6.57 -2.32
CA ARG A 108 19.82 -7.92 -2.33
C ARG A 108 19.15 -8.26 -1.00
N LEU A 109 17.83 -8.37 -1.04
CA LEU A 109 17.00 -8.74 0.09
C LEU A 109 16.38 -10.11 -0.16
N THR A 110 16.25 -10.89 0.90
CA THR A 110 15.58 -12.19 0.88
C THR A 110 14.46 -12.19 1.90
N VAL A 111 13.28 -12.60 1.47
CA VAL A 111 12.13 -12.92 2.32
C VAL A 111 11.89 -14.42 2.23
N VAL A 112 11.82 -15.07 3.38
CA VAL A 112 11.52 -16.50 3.50
C VAL A 112 10.28 -16.64 4.36
N GLY A 113 9.29 -17.39 3.89
CA GLY A 113 8.12 -17.77 4.67
C GLY A 113 7.87 -19.26 4.63
N THR A 114 7.03 -19.75 5.55
CA THR A 114 6.47 -21.11 5.48
C THR A 114 5.22 -21.18 4.62
N ASP A 115 4.55 -20.05 4.43
CA ASP A 115 3.25 -19.94 3.76
C ASP A 115 3.27 -18.83 2.70
N ILE A 116 2.53 -19.06 1.60
CA ILE A 116 2.57 -18.19 0.41
C ILE A 116 2.09 -16.77 0.73
N LEU A 117 1.00 -16.63 1.47
CA LEU A 117 0.34 -15.35 1.68
C LEU A 117 1.14 -14.41 2.60
N PRO A 118 1.61 -14.84 3.80
CA PRO A 118 2.49 -14.02 4.62
C PRO A 118 3.74 -13.56 3.87
N ALA A 119 4.38 -14.46 3.09
CA ALA A 119 5.55 -14.12 2.29
C ALA A 119 5.22 -13.09 1.20
N CYS A 120 4.06 -13.20 0.53
CA CYS A 120 3.59 -12.23 -0.45
C CYS A 120 3.35 -10.84 0.17
N LEU A 121 2.73 -10.77 1.35
CA LEU A 121 2.50 -9.52 2.07
C LEU A 121 3.81 -8.87 2.54
N ALA A 122 4.74 -9.68 3.05
CA ALA A 122 6.08 -9.25 3.44
C ALA A 122 6.87 -8.75 2.23
N ALA A 123 6.85 -9.50 1.11
CA ALA A 123 7.50 -9.11 -0.13
C ALA A 123 6.95 -7.79 -0.68
N ALA A 124 5.62 -7.61 -0.68
CA ALA A 124 5.01 -6.36 -1.10
C ALA A 124 5.44 -5.18 -0.22
N ARG A 125 5.57 -5.39 1.09
CA ARG A 125 6.09 -4.36 2.01
C ARG A 125 7.54 -3.99 1.67
N ILE A 126 8.43 -4.98 1.60
CA ILE A 126 9.86 -4.73 1.30
C ILE A 126 10.06 -4.10 -0.08
N ALA A 127 9.32 -4.54 -1.09
CA ALA A 127 9.36 -3.94 -2.43
C ALA A 127 8.98 -2.45 -2.40
N ARG A 128 7.96 -2.06 -1.62
CA ARG A 128 7.59 -0.64 -1.45
C ARG A 128 8.69 0.15 -0.75
N GLU A 129 9.28 -0.38 0.32
CA GLU A 129 10.37 0.29 1.04
C GLU A 129 11.60 0.48 0.13
N ALA A 130 11.94 -0.52 -0.69
CA ALA A 130 13.05 -0.43 -1.64
C ALA A 130 12.81 0.64 -2.72
N VAL A 131 11.59 0.73 -3.24
CA VAL A 131 11.16 1.78 -4.18
C VAL A 131 11.16 3.15 -3.50
N TRP A 132 10.62 3.25 -2.30
CA TRP A 132 10.58 4.49 -1.53
C TRP A 132 11.99 5.02 -1.27
N GLY A 133 12.92 4.18 -0.83
CA GLY A 133 14.31 4.57 -0.61
C GLY A 133 14.99 5.12 -1.88
N GLN A 134 14.67 4.58 -3.05
CA GLN A 134 15.18 5.10 -4.33
C GLN A 134 14.53 6.45 -4.69
N LEU A 135 13.22 6.57 -4.53
CA LEU A 135 12.49 7.82 -4.79
C LEU A 135 12.94 8.93 -3.84
N LEU A 136 13.15 8.64 -2.55
CA LEU A 136 13.71 9.59 -1.57
C LEU A 136 15.06 10.15 -2.04
N ARG A 137 15.98 9.29 -2.46
CA ARG A 137 17.29 9.72 -3.01
C ARG A 137 17.14 10.53 -4.29
N ALA A 138 16.08 10.31 -5.06
CA ALA A 138 15.75 11.05 -6.26
C ALA A 138 14.92 12.33 -5.99
N GLY A 139 14.81 12.76 -4.72
CA GLY A 139 14.17 14.00 -4.30
C GLY A 139 12.64 13.94 -4.17
N TRP A 140 12.06 12.75 -4.17
CA TRP A 140 10.63 12.57 -3.89
C TRP A 140 10.36 12.54 -2.39
N THR A 141 9.21 13.07 -1.99
CA THR A 141 8.72 13.02 -0.61
C THR A 141 7.42 12.23 -0.55
N LEU A 142 7.29 11.37 0.47
CA LEU A 142 6.05 10.63 0.73
C LEU A 142 5.12 11.48 1.60
N MET A 143 3.86 11.65 1.18
CA MET A 143 2.88 12.50 1.85
C MET A 143 1.59 11.73 2.18
N HIS A 144 0.89 12.14 3.24
CA HIS A 144 -0.40 11.60 3.68
C HIS A 144 -1.56 12.33 2.99
N ALA A 145 -1.79 12.00 1.72
CA ALA A 145 -2.87 12.56 0.93
C ALA A 145 -3.60 11.51 0.10
N SER A 146 -4.90 11.72 -0.06
CA SER A 146 -5.68 11.03 -1.10
C SER A 146 -5.71 11.92 -2.34
N ALA A 147 -5.76 11.32 -3.53
CA ALA A 147 -5.66 12.08 -4.77
C ALA A 147 -6.52 11.47 -5.88
N VAL A 148 -7.06 12.34 -6.72
CA VAL A 148 -7.64 12.01 -8.03
C VAL A 148 -6.92 12.80 -9.12
N ALA A 149 -6.96 12.31 -10.35
CA ALA A 149 -6.44 12.99 -11.53
C ALA A 149 -7.58 13.29 -12.51
N THR A 150 -7.56 14.49 -13.10
CA THR A 150 -8.42 14.85 -14.23
C THR A 150 -7.92 14.21 -15.53
N GLU A 151 -8.71 14.33 -16.61
CA GLU A 151 -8.31 13.86 -17.94
C GLU A 151 -7.06 14.58 -18.47
N GLU A 152 -6.81 15.83 -18.04
CA GLU A 152 -5.61 16.61 -18.35
C GLU A 152 -4.43 16.32 -17.42
N GLU A 153 -4.46 15.17 -16.73
CA GLU A 153 -3.42 14.72 -15.79
C GLU A 153 -3.13 15.72 -14.66
N ARG A 154 -4.13 16.49 -14.22
CA ARG A 154 -4.03 17.40 -13.07
C ARG A 154 -4.53 16.71 -11.80
N ALA A 155 -3.69 16.68 -10.77
CA ALA A 155 -4.02 16.04 -9.50
C ALA A 155 -4.77 17.00 -8.56
N LEU A 156 -5.90 16.56 -8.00
CA LEU A 156 -6.53 17.20 -6.85
C LEU A 156 -6.13 16.43 -5.59
N LEU A 157 -5.39 17.08 -4.69
CA LEU A 157 -4.76 16.46 -3.53
C LEU A 157 -5.52 16.81 -2.26
N ALA A 158 -6.12 15.82 -1.61
CA ALA A 158 -6.85 15.99 -0.36
C ALA A 158 -5.96 15.74 0.87
N PHE A 159 -5.77 16.78 1.67
CA PHE A 159 -4.98 16.80 2.90
C PHE A 159 -5.86 17.07 4.12
N GLY A 160 -5.36 16.73 5.31
CA GLY A 160 -6.10 16.97 6.56
C GLY A 160 -5.83 15.90 7.61
N ASN A 161 -6.26 16.19 8.84
CA ASN A 161 -6.10 15.29 9.97
C ASN A 161 -6.87 13.97 9.79
N LYS A 162 -6.62 13.01 10.68
CA LYS A 162 -7.41 11.78 10.74
C LYS A 162 -8.90 12.12 10.88
N GLY A 163 -9.74 11.52 10.04
CA GLY A 163 -11.18 11.77 10.04
C GLY A 163 -11.63 13.01 9.26
N ALA A 164 -10.72 13.82 8.71
CA ALA A 164 -11.08 15.04 7.96
C ALA A 164 -11.89 14.78 6.67
N GLY A 165 -11.82 13.56 6.13
CA GLY A 165 -12.55 13.14 4.93
C GLY A 165 -11.70 12.98 3.67
N LYS A 166 -10.36 12.96 3.77
CA LYS A 166 -9.44 12.83 2.61
C LYS A 166 -9.86 11.75 1.60
N SER A 167 -9.95 10.50 2.06
CA SER A 167 -10.30 9.36 1.21
C SER A 167 -11.74 9.44 0.70
N THR A 168 -12.66 9.99 1.52
CA THR A 168 -14.06 10.24 1.12
C THR A 168 -14.13 11.23 -0.03
N THR A 169 -13.41 12.36 0.06
CA THR A 169 -13.33 13.37 -0.99
C THR A 169 -12.76 12.80 -2.29
N ALA A 170 -11.63 12.10 -2.23
CA ALA A 170 -11.04 11.48 -3.41
C ALA A 170 -11.99 10.46 -4.06
N LEU A 171 -12.64 9.61 -3.25
CA LEU A 171 -13.56 8.59 -3.78
C LEU A 171 -14.84 9.21 -4.35
N LEU A 172 -15.36 10.28 -3.76
CA LEU A 172 -16.49 11.05 -4.31
C LEU A 172 -16.15 11.67 -5.66
N LEU A 173 -14.99 12.31 -5.78
CA LEU A 173 -14.53 12.91 -7.03
C LEU A 173 -14.31 11.84 -8.11
N ALA A 174 -13.76 10.69 -7.74
CA ALA A 174 -13.58 9.58 -8.68
C ALA A 174 -14.93 8.99 -9.12
N ARG A 175 -15.83 8.70 -8.17
CA ARG A 175 -17.10 8.01 -8.44
C ARG A 175 -18.15 8.90 -9.11
N ARG A 176 -18.24 10.18 -8.71
CA ARG A 176 -19.28 11.12 -9.16
C ARG A 176 -18.75 12.17 -10.12
N GLY A 177 -17.48 12.55 -9.99
CA GLY A 177 -16.82 13.52 -10.86
C GLY A 177 -16.15 12.92 -12.09
N GLY A 178 -16.16 11.58 -12.24
CA GLY A 178 -15.57 10.90 -13.40
C GLY A 178 -14.05 10.92 -13.44
N MET A 179 -13.39 11.31 -12.34
CA MET A 179 -11.94 11.41 -12.26
C MET A 179 -11.29 10.05 -11.99
N ALA A 180 -10.02 9.90 -12.36
CA ALA A 180 -9.25 8.71 -12.06
C ALA A 180 -8.70 8.77 -10.63
N LEU A 181 -8.85 7.69 -9.86
CA LEU A 181 -8.27 7.58 -8.52
C LEU A 181 -6.75 7.41 -8.64
N LEU A 182 -6.00 8.39 -8.14
CA LEU A 182 -4.55 8.34 -8.10
C LEU A 182 -4.06 7.71 -6.80
N ALA A 183 -4.65 8.08 -5.66
CA ALA A 183 -4.26 7.50 -4.37
C ALA A 183 -5.39 7.56 -3.35
N ASN A 184 -5.49 6.52 -2.52
CA ASN A 184 -6.47 6.47 -1.43
C ASN A 184 -5.94 7.05 -0.10
N ASP A 185 -4.62 7.00 0.14
CA ASP A 185 -4.02 7.37 1.44
C ASP A 185 -2.65 8.07 1.32
N ARG A 186 -1.80 7.65 0.39
CA ARG A 186 -0.43 8.19 0.28
C ARG A 186 -0.06 8.48 -1.17
N ILE A 187 0.76 9.51 -1.34
CA ILE A 187 1.34 9.92 -2.63
C ILE A 187 2.82 10.19 -2.47
N PHE A 188 3.58 10.02 -3.55
CA PHE A 188 4.87 10.69 -3.69
C PHE A 188 4.68 12.02 -4.40
N ALA A 189 5.39 13.05 -3.94
CA ALA A 189 5.45 14.35 -4.59
C ALA A 189 6.91 14.75 -4.82
N ARG A 190 7.19 15.32 -5.99
CA ARG A 190 8.49 15.94 -6.29
C ARG A 190 8.29 17.19 -7.14
N ALA A 191 8.86 18.31 -6.70
CA ALA A 191 8.93 19.49 -7.54
C ALA A 191 9.96 19.28 -8.66
N ASP A 192 9.61 19.68 -9.89
CA ASP A 192 10.59 19.68 -10.98
C ASP A 192 11.71 20.71 -10.70
N PRO A 193 12.88 20.60 -11.35
CA PRO A 193 14.05 21.44 -11.04
C PRO A 193 13.79 22.95 -11.11
N ASP A 194 12.90 23.39 -12.01
CA ASP A 194 12.49 24.79 -12.16
C ASP A 194 11.40 25.24 -11.17
N ARG A 195 10.89 24.30 -10.35
CA ARG A 195 9.84 24.48 -9.34
C ARG A 195 8.51 25.01 -9.89
N THR A 196 8.25 24.83 -11.18
CA THR A 196 7.00 25.27 -11.81
C THR A 196 5.89 24.22 -11.67
N THR A 197 6.27 22.96 -11.54
CA THR A 197 5.39 21.80 -11.48
C THR A 197 5.77 20.88 -10.33
N VAL A 198 4.76 20.20 -9.78
CA VAL A 198 4.96 19.14 -8.79
C VAL A 198 4.40 17.86 -9.37
N ARG A 199 5.27 16.89 -9.66
CA ARG A 199 4.89 15.56 -10.14
C ARG A 199 4.38 14.74 -8.97
N ILE A 200 3.33 13.97 -9.21
CA ILE A 200 2.65 13.13 -8.23
C ILE A 200 2.66 11.67 -8.72
N LEU A 201 3.08 10.75 -7.86
CA LEU A 201 3.00 9.31 -8.10
C LEU A 201 2.18 8.62 -7.01
N PRO A 202 1.47 7.53 -7.34
CA PRO A 202 0.69 6.77 -6.38
C PRO A 202 1.58 5.93 -5.45
N TRP A 203 1.11 5.71 -4.23
CA TRP A 203 1.61 4.66 -3.36
C TRP A 203 0.64 3.46 -3.36
N PRO A 204 1.07 2.26 -3.75
CA PRO A 204 0.23 1.08 -3.77
C PRO A 204 0.00 0.60 -2.34
N ALA A 205 -1.26 0.64 -1.92
CA ALA A 205 -1.71 0.09 -0.66
C ALA A 205 -3.07 -0.57 -0.85
N ALA A 206 -3.42 -1.48 0.05
CA ALA A 206 -4.82 -1.88 0.18
C ALA A 206 -5.64 -0.63 0.55
N ALA A 207 -6.80 -0.46 -0.09
CA ALA A 207 -7.67 0.65 0.23
C ALA A 207 -8.64 0.28 1.34
N ALA A 208 -8.63 1.07 2.41
CA ALA A 208 -9.47 0.88 3.58
C ALA A 208 -10.71 1.79 3.50
N LEU A 209 -11.88 1.23 3.17
CA LEU A 209 -13.15 1.96 3.09
C LEU A 209 -14.08 1.55 4.23
N GLY A 210 -14.65 2.54 4.94
CA GLY A 210 -15.64 2.28 5.99
C GLY A 210 -16.95 1.77 5.40
N LEU A 211 -17.69 0.94 6.16
CA LEU A 211 -18.98 0.39 5.71
C LEU A 211 -19.99 1.49 5.39
N GLY A 212 -20.04 2.54 6.21
CA GLY A 212 -20.90 3.69 5.97
C GLY A 212 -20.52 4.48 4.71
N LEU A 213 -19.23 4.56 4.37
CA LEU A 213 -18.79 5.20 3.13
C LEU A 213 -19.18 4.38 1.89
N LEU A 214 -19.00 3.05 1.96
CA LEU A 214 -19.46 2.16 0.88
C LEU A 214 -20.96 2.30 0.66
N ASP A 215 -21.74 2.34 1.74
CA ASP A 215 -23.19 2.50 1.67
C ASP A 215 -23.59 3.86 1.08
N ALA A 216 -23.03 4.96 1.58
CA ALA A 216 -23.31 6.31 1.10
C ALA A 216 -22.97 6.51 -0.39
N LEU A 217 -22.00 5.76 -0.92
CA LEU A 217 -21.61 5.82 -2.33
C LEU A 217 -22.35 4.82 -3.22
N GLY A 218 -23.22 3.97 -2.64
CA GLY A 218 -23.89 2.89 -3.37
C GLY A 218 -22.92 1.79 -3.83
N LEU A 219 -21.79 1.62 -3.14
CA LEU A 219 -20.76 0.62 -3.44
C LEU A 219 -20.89 -0.62 -2.53
N TYR A 220 -21.65 -0.53 -1.44
CA TYR A 220 -21.82 -1.63 -0.48
C TYR A 220 -22.39 -2.88 -1.15
N ASP A 221 -23.48 -2.73 -1.90
CA ASP A 221 -24.14 -3.85 -2.57
C ASP A 221 -23.25 -4.46 -3.66
N VAL A 222 -22.48 -3.64 -4.38
CA VAL A 222 -21.49 -4.11 -5.35
C VAL A 222 -20.45 -5.01 -4.68
N VAL A 223 -19.89 -4.59 -3.54
CA VAL A 223 -18.94 -5.44 -2.78
C VAL A 223 -19.60 -6.75 -2.36
N ARG A 224 -20.84 -6.71 -1.86
CA ARG A 224 -21.56 -7.92 -1.44
C ARG A 224 -21.78 -8.87 -2.61
N GLU A 225 -22.23 -8.38 -3.76
CA GLU A 225 -22.46 -9.17 -4.97
C GLU A 225 -21.20 -9.91 -5.42
N HIS A 226 -20.03 -9.24 -5.42
CA HIS A 226 -18.76 -9.89 -5.75
C HIS A 226 -18.35 -10.95 -4.71
N LEU A 227 -18.58 -10.69 -3.42
CA LEU A 227 -18.33 -11.69 -2.37
C LEU A 227 -19.25 -12.91 -2.51
N ASP A 228 -20.53 -12.70 -2.81
CA ASP A 228 -21.51 -13.78 -3.06
C ASP A 228 -21.15 -14.59 -4.31
N ALA A 229 -20.51 -13.96 -5.30
CA ALA A 229 -19.94 -14.62 -6.47
C ALA A 229 -18.62 -15.39 -6.19
N GLY A 230 -18.12 -15.36 -4.96
CA GLY A 230 -16.92 -16.08 -4.53
C GLY A 230 -15.61 -15.32 -4.72
N GLU A 231 -15.66 -14.04 -5.10
CA GLU A 231 -14.46 -13.20 -5.13
C GLU A 231 -14.04 -12.81 -3.71
N GLN A 232 -12.77 -12.38 -3.57
CA GLN A 232 -12.16 -12.13 -2.27
C GLN A 232 -11.66 -10.70 -2.13
N LEU A 233 -11.87 -10.14 -0.94
CA LEU A 233 -11.25 -8.90 -0.48
C LEU A 233 -9.75 -9.08 -0.26
N HIS A 234 -9.05 -7.99 0.04
CA HIS A 234 -7.62 -8.05 0.37
C HIS A 234 -7.40 -8.95 1.61
N PRO A 235 -6.37 -9.81 1.66
CA PRO A 235 -6.21 -10.80 2.74
C PRO A 235 -5.95 -10.23 4.14
N THR A 236 -5.66 -8.93 4.25
CA THR A 236 -5.64 -8.22 5.54
C THR A 236 -7.04 -7.82 6.02
N GLN A 237 -8.08 -8.26 5.33
CA GLN A 237 -9.47 -8.04 5.68
C GLN A 237 -9.80 -8.66 7.03
N HIS A 238 -10.38 -7.86 7.93
CA HIS A 238 -10.88 -8.37 9.19
C HIS A 238 -12.16 -9.18 8.98
N GLN A 239 -12.23 -10.39 9.54
CA GLN A 239 -13.35 -11.32 9.39
C GLN A 239 -14.71 -10.70 9.76
N ARG A 240 -14.83 -10.03 10.91
CA ARG A 240 -16.05 -9.29 11.32
C ARG A 240 -16.62 -8.33 10.25
N VAL A 241 -15.78 -7.72 9.43
CA VAL A 241 -16.22 -6.83 8.35
C VAL A 241 -16.70 -7.64 7.14
N THR A 242 -16.02 -8.74 6.81
CA THR A 242 -16.52 -9.70 5.79
C THR A 242 -17.89 -10.23 6.18
N GLU A 243 -18.05 -10.69 7.43
CA GLU A 243 -19.32 -11.16 7.98
C GLU A 243 -20.40 -10.08 7.91
N ALA A 244 -20.05 -8.83 8.23
CA ALA A 244 -20.97 -7.72 8.11
C ALA A 244 -21.43 -7.50 6.67
N LEU A 245 -20.53 -7.55 5.69
CA LEU A 245 -20.87 -7.44 4.26
C LEU A 245 -21.81 -8.56 3.82
N THR A 246 -21.49 -9.82 4.15
CA THR A 246 -22.29 -10.98 3.75
C THR A 246 -23.63 -11.08 4.47
N THR A 247 -23.74 -10.53 5.68
CA THR A 247 -25.01 -10.47 6.46
C THR A 247 -25.77 -9.15 6.27
N ASN A 248 -25.33 -8.30 5.33
CA ASN A 248 -25.92 -6.99 5.03
C ASN A 248 -26.00 -6.05 6.25
N ARG A 249 -25.04 -6.13 7.17
CA ARG A 249 -24.87 -5.18 8.28
C ARG A 249 -24.07 -3.98 7.80
N ARG A 250 -24.75 -2.83 7.66
CA ARG A 250 -24.17 -1.58 7.12
C ARG A 250 -23.55 -0.66 8.17
N THR A 251 -23.78 -0.93 9.44
CA THR A 251 -23.30 -0.08 10.52
C THR A 251 -21.77 -0.19 10.68
N PRO A 252 -21.05 0.92 10.90
CA PRO A 252 -19.61 0.89 11.16
C PRO A 252 -19.24 -0.04 12.31
N LEU A 253 -18.13 -0.73 12.17
CA LEU A 253 -17.57 -1.63 13.18
C LEU A 253 -16.32 -1.02 13.78
N TYR A 254 -16.07 -1.30 15.05
CA TYR A 254 -14.92 -0.77 15.77
C TYR A 254 -14.18 -1.87 16.52
N GLU A 255 -12.87 -1.66 16.67
CA GLU A 255 -12.03 -2.32 17.67
C GLU A 255 -12.26 -1.71 19.05
N ASP A 256 -11.81 -2.41 20.09
CA ASP A 256 -11.86 -1.92 21.48
C ASP A 256 -11.05 -0.62 21.67
N SER A 257 -10.05 -0.40 20.81
CA SER A 257 -9.27 0.84 20.74
C SER A 257 -10.05 2.05 20.19
N GLY A 258 -11.29 1.86 19.74
CA GLY A 258 -12.10 2.88 19.06
C GLY A 258 -11.73 3.08 17.58
N ARG A 259 -10.81 2.29 17.03
CA ARG A 259 -10.46 2.33 15.60
C ARG A 259 -11.54 1.64 14.77
N GLU A 260 -12.04 2.32 13.75
CA GLU A 260 -12.98 1.73 12.80
C GLU A 260 -12.33 0.57 12.01
N LEU A 261 -13.01 -0.56 11.95
CA LEU A 261 -12.71 -1.67 11.08
C LEU A 261 -13.29 -1.40 9.68
N LYS A 262 -12.42 -1.42 8.68
CA LYS A 262 -12.74 -1.02 7.30
C LYS A 262 -12.59 -2.18 6.32
N THR A 263 -13.39 -2.16 5.27
CA THR A 263 -13.24 -3.04 4.10
C THR A 263 -11.89 -2.76 3.44
N GLN A 264 -11.09 -3.81 3.27
CA GLN A 264 -9.77 -3.78 2.65
C GLN A 264 -9.90 -4.29 1.21
N LEU A 265 -9.71 -3.39 0.26
CA LEU A 265 -9.79 -3.69 -1.17
C LEU A 265 -8.39 -3.76 -1.76
N PHE A 266 -8.23 -4.62 -2.75
CA PHE A 266 -7.12 -4.53 -3.67
C PHE A 266 -7.25 -3.31 -4.58
N PRO A 267 -6.13 -2.79 -5.11
CA PRO A 267 -6.18 -1.69 -6.05
C PRO A 267 -6.96 -2.01 -7.35
N ASP A 268 -6.85 -3.23 -7.87
CA ASP A 268 -7.53 -3.68 -9.08
C ASP A 268 -9.06 -3.72 -8.95
N GLN A 269 -9.58 -3.77 -7.72
CA GLN A 269 -11.03 -3.80 -7.44
C GLN A 269 -11.70 -2.45 -7.70
N PHE A 270 -10.97 -1.33 -7.70
CA PHE A 270 -11.56 -0.04 -8.09
C PHE A 270 -12.07 -0.04 -9.52
N PRO A 271 -11.26 -0.37 -10.55
CA PRO A 271 -11.75 -0.43 -11.91
C PRO A 271 -12.67 -1.63 -12.14
N THR A 272 -12.35 -2.80 -11.60
CA THR A 272 -13.09 -4.04 -11.93
C THR A 272 -14.43 -4.15 -11.22
N TRP A 273 -14.55 -3.72 -9.96
CA TRP A 273 -15.82 -3.78 -9.23
C TRP A 273 -16.61 -2.48 -9.34
N PHE A 274 -15.95 -1.32 -9.23
CA PHE A 274 -16.65 -0.03 -9.12
C PHE A 274 -16.66 0.79 -10.41
N GLY A 275 -15.95 0.35 -11.45
CA GLY A 275 -15.78 1.12 -12.68
C GLY A 275 -15.02 2.43 -12.46
N ILE A 276 -14.21 2.51 -11.39
CA ILE A 276 -13.42 3.70 -11.07
C ILE A 276 -12.03 3.56 -11.71
N PRO A 277 -11.69 4.39 -12.72
CA PRO A 277 -10.38 4.32 -13.35
C PRO A 277 -9.28 4.72 -12.38
N LEU A 278 -8.06 4.24 -12.62
CA LEU A 278 -6.88 4.58 -11.82
C LEU A 278 -5.91 5.42 -12.64
N ALA A 279 -5.25 6.37 -11.98
CA ALA A 279 -4.15 7.14 -12.55
C ALA A 279 -2.81 6.68 -11.97
N THR A 280 -1.80 6.53 -12.81
CA THR A 280 -0.45 6.10 -12.41
C THR A 280 0.52 7.27 -12.21
N GLN A 281 0.14 8.47 -12.63
CA GLN A 281 0.87 9.73 -12.43
C GLN A 281 -0.04 10.93 -12.69
N ALA A 282 0.35 12.11 -12.20
CA ALA A 282 -0.26 13.39 -12.53
C ALA A 282 0.66 14.56 -12.12
N THR A 283 0.28 15.78 -12.46
CA THR A 283 0.90 17.02 -11.95
C THR A 283 -0.05 17.72 -10.98
N ALA A 284 0.43 18.22 -9.84
CA ALA A 284 -0.40 18.89 -8.85
C ALA A 284 -1.20 20.06 -9.47
N GLY A 285 -2.52 20.00 -9.32
CA GLY A 285 -3.48 20.98 -9.85
C GLY A 285 -4.09 21.85 -8.75
N ALA A 286 -4.61 21.23 -7.70
CA ALA A 286 -5.17 21.94 -6.55
C ALA A 286 -5.01 21.14 -5.25
N LEU A 287 -5.06 21.88 -4.14
CA LEU A 287 -5.06 21.32 -2.79
C LEU A 287 -6.47 21.43 -2.22
N LEU A 288 -6.96 20.34 -1.64
CA LEU A 288 -8.25 20.25 -0.98
C LEU A 288 -8.03 19.97 0.50
N PHE A 289 -8.77 20.69 1.33
CA PHE A 289 -8.72 20.54 2.79
C PHE A 289 -10.11 20.21 3.32
N PRO A 290 -10.61 18.99 3.06
CA PRO A 290 -11.94 18.61 3.50
C PRO A 290 -12.06 18.66 5.02
N HIS A 291 -13.24 19.04 5.48
CA HIS A 291 -13.65 18.96 6.86
C HIS A 291 -15.03 18.29 6.90
N THR A 292 -15.26 17.43 7.89
CA THR A 292 -16.55 16.75 8.07
C THR A 292 -17.15 17.17 9.40
N GLU A 293 -18.31 17.82 9.34
CA GLU A 293 -19.10 18.18 10.51
C GLU A 293 -20.51 17.59 10.35
N PRO A 294 -20.93 16.64 11.20
CA PRO A 294 -22.24 16.03 11.11
C PRO A 294 -23.38 17.06 11.18
N GLY A 295 -24.28 17.04 10.21
CA GLY A 295 -25.44 17.94 10.15
C GLY A 295 -25.16 19.34 9.60
N ALA A 296 -23.90 19.68 9.30
CA ALA A 296 -23.56 20.95 8.67
C ALA A 296 -23.98 20.98 7.19
N THR A 297 -24.34 22.18 6.71
CA THR A 297 -24.57 22.42 5.27
C THR A 297 -23.22 22.44 4.54
N PRO A 298 -23.06 21.72 3.42
CA PRO A 298 -21.84 21.78 2.63
C PRO A 298 -21.54 23.20 2.14
N ALA A 299 -20.32 23.68 2.39
CA ALA A 299 -19.84 24.97 1.94
C ALA A 299 -18.34 24.92 1.64
N ALA A 300 -17.91 25.65 0.62
CA ALA A 300 -16.50 25.94 0.41
C ALA A 300 -16.12 27.09 1.35
N VAL A 301 -15.17 26.84 2.24
CA VAL A 301 -14.59 27.86 3.12
C VAL A 301 -13.21 28.20 2.55
N GLY A 302 -12.94 29.48 2.33
CA GLY A 302 -11.59 29.92 1.97
C GLY A 302 -10.65 29.66 3.13
N THR A 303 -9.79 28.65 3.02
CA THR A 303 -8.76 28.35 4.02
C THR A 303 -7.40 28.61 3.42
N GLU A 304 -6.53 29.35 4.11
CA GLU A 304 -5.12 29.50 3.72
C GLU A 304 -4.25 28.32 4.19
N ARG A 305 -4.85 27.15 4.47
CA ARG A 305 -4.08 25.99 4.92
C ARG A 305 -3.11 25.58 3.81
N MET A 306 -1.88 25.30 4.21
CA MET A 306 -0.86 24.67 3.39
C MET A 306 -0.53 23.28 3.97
N PRO A 307 0.07 22.37 3.18
CA PRO A 307 0.61 21.13 3.72
C PRO A 307 1.59 21.42 4.85
N ALA A 308 1.40 20.78 6.00
CA ALA A 308 2.20 20.94 7.20
C ALA A 308 3.00 19.67 7.50
N GLU A 309 3.90 19.71 8.48
CA GLU A 309 4.76 18.57 8.86
C GLU A 309 3.97 17.26 9.07
N ALA A 310 2.78 17.33 9.66
CA ALA A 310 1.90 16.18 9.88
C ALA A 310 1.37 15.53 8.58
N ASP A 311 1.46 16.20 7.44
CA ASP A 311 1.10 15.67 6.13
C ASP A 311 2.28 14.95 5.44
N TYR A 312 3.49 14.94 6.03
CA TYR A 312 4.68 14.27 5.49
C TYR A 312 5.02 13.00 6.26
N PHE A 313 5.50 11.99 5.56
CA PHE A 313 6.16 10.83 6.18
C PHE A 313 7.66 11.11 6.23
N THR A 314 8.18 11.35 7.43
CA THR A 314 9.60 11.54 7.73
C THR A 314 10.26 10.24 8.18
#